data_AF-A0A0G0WNZ7-F1
#
_entry.id   AF-A0A0G0WNZ7-F1
#
_cell.length_a   1.000
_cell.length_b   1.000
_cell.length_c   1.000
_cell.angle_alpha   90.00
_cell.angle_beta   90.00
_cell.angle_gamma   90.00
#
_symmetry.space_group_name_H-M   'P 1'
#
loop_
_entity.id
_entity.type
_entity.pdbx_description
1 polymer ?
#
loop_
_entity_poly.entity_id
_entity_poly.type
_entity_poly.pdbx_seq_one_letter_code
_entity_poly.pdbx_strand_id
1 'polypeptide(L)' 'MMGVIQTTKIVLCWELFEQGMQKGHIAQKLGVHRETVREWIRLISQHPEGLLGFLEQYRNAKT' A
#
# COMPACT_ATOMS: atom_id res chain seq x y z
N MET A 1 7.87 17.32 -3.25
CA MET A 1 8.36 16.02 -3.78
C MET A 1 8.10 14.87 -2.78
N MET A 2 6.90 14.79 -2.17
CA MET A 2 6.62 13.87 -1.05
C MET A 2 5.47 12.87 -1.33
N GLY A 3 4.82 12.98 -2.49
CA GLY A 3 3.72 12.10 -2.91
C GLY A 3 4.16 10.81 -3.61
N VAL A 4 5.19 10.89 -4.47
CA VAL A 4 5.64 9.77 -5.32
C VAL A 4 6.15 8.59 -4.48
N ILE A 5 6.94 8.87 -3.44
CA ILE A 5 7.57 7.83 -2.59
C ILE A 5 6.50 6.99 -1.86
N GLN A 6 5.40 7.60 -1.41
CA GLN A 6 4.35 6.87 -0.68
C GLN A 6 3.53 5.98 -1.62
N THR A 7 3.19 6.46 -2.82
CA THR A 7 2.51 5.65 -3.84
C THR A 7 3.35 4.45 -4.27
N THR A 8 4.65 4.62 -4.48
CA THR A 8 5.56 3.50 -4.79
C THR A 8 5.59 2.47 -3.66
N LYS A 9 5.61 2.90 -2.39
CA LYS A 9 5.55 1.97 -1.25
C LYS A 9 4.22 1.21 -1.18
N ILE A 10 3.10 1.85 -1.51
CA ILE A 10 1.78 1.20 -1.56
C ILE A 10 1.77 0.12 -2.64
N VAL A 11 2.25 0.44 -3.85
CA VAL A 11 2.33 -0.52 -4.97
C VAL A 11 3.19 -1.73 -4.57
N LEU A 12 4.42 -1.49 -4.10
CA LEU A 12 5.32 -2.57 -3.67
C LEU A 12 4.74 -3.39 -2.51
N CYS A 13 4.00 -2.76 -1.58
CA CYS A 13 3.32 -3.46 -0.51
C CYS A 13 2.31 -4.47 -1.07
N TRP A 14 1.52 -4.06 -2.06
CA TRP A 14 0.51 -4.92 -2.68
C TRP A 14 1.14 -6.07 -3.46
N GLU A 15 2.13 -5.78 -4.31
CA GLU A 15 2.84 -6.82 -5.10
C GLU A 15 3.50 -7.88 -4.21
N LEU A 16 4.18 -7.45 -3.14
CA LEU A 16 4.83 -8.38 -2.20
C LEU A 16 3.79 -9.21 -1.44
N PHE A 17 2.63 -8.63 -1.11
CA PHE A 17 1.53 -9.35 -0.48
C PHE A 17 0.94 -10.41 -1.41
N GLU A 18 0.71 -10.09 -2.69
CA GLU A 18 0.23 -11.04 -3.70
C GLU A 18 1.21 -12.18 -3.97
N GLN A 19 2.52 -11.93 -3.81
CA GLN A 19 3.56 -12.96 -3.83
C GLN A 19 3.60 -13.83 -2.56
N GLY A 20 2.67 -13.64 -1.62
CA GLY A 20 2.59 -14.42 -0.38
C GLY A 20 3.56 -13.99 0.71
N MET A 21 4.23 -12.83 0.58
CA MET A 21 5.13 -12.35 1.62
C MET A 21 4.37 -11.98 2.89
N GLN A 22 4.91 -12.36 4.04
CA GLN A 22 4.32 -12.01 5.34
C GLN A 22 4.36 -10.50 5.58
N LYS A 23 3.27 -9.95 6.11
CA LYS A 23 3.09 -8.50 6.35
C LYS A 23 4.23 -7.87 7.19
N GLY A 24 4.83 -8.62 8.12
CA GLY A 24 5.97 -8.16 8.90
C GLY A 24 7.24 -7.95 8.06
N HIS A 25 7.55 -8.89 7.15
CA HIS A 25 8.68 -8.76 6.23
C HIS A 25 8.47 -7.63 5.22
N ILE A 26 7.24 -7.43 4.74
CA ILE A 26 6.88 -6.29 3.89
C ILE A 26 7.16 -4.97 4.61
N ALA A 27 6.71 -4.84 5.86
CA ALA A 27 6.91 -3.63 6.66
C ALA A 27 8.39 -3.31 6.86
N GLN A 28 9.21 -4.32 7.18
CA GLN A 28 10.66 -4.18 7.29
C GLN A 28 11.29 -3.74 5.96
N LYS A 29 10.93 -4.39 4.84
CA LYS A 29 11.49 -4.11 3.52
C LYS A 29 11.14 -2.71 3.01
N LEU A 30 9.96 -2.19 3.35
CA LEU A 30 9.49 -0.86 2.93
C LEU A 30 9.83 0.25 3.93
N GLY A 31 10.39 -0.09 5.10
CA GLY A 31 10.69 0.85 6.17
C GLY A 31 9.43 1.59 6.65
N VAL A 32 8.35 0.85 6.91
CA VAL A 32 7.08 1.37 7.44
C VAL A 32 6.61 0.53 8.62
N HIS A 33 5.63 1.02 9.38
CA HIS A 33 5.05 0.23 10.47
C HIS A 33 4.22 -0.94 9.92
N ARG A 34 4.19 -2.05 10.66
CA ARG A 34 3.34 -3.22 10.34
C ARG A 34 1.86 -2.85 10.23
N GLU A 35 1.40 -1.88 11.03
CA GLU A 35 0.03 -1.38 10.96
C GLU A 35 -0.28 -0.74 9.60
N THR A 36 0.67 0.06 9.06
CA THR A 36 0.54 0.68 7.74
C THR A 36 0.34 -0.37 6.65
N VAL A 37 1.13 -1.45 6.67
CA VAL A 37 0.98 -2.57 5.73
C VAL A 37 -0.37 -3.26 5.87
N ARG A 38 -0.81 -3.51 7.11
CA ARG A 38 -2.12 -4.13 7.36
C ARG A 38 -3.24 -3.27 6.79
N GLU A 39 -3.18 -1.97 7.04
CA GLU A 39 -4.20 -1.02 6.63
C GLU A 39 -4.24 -0.86 5.10
N TRP A 40 -3.08 -0.71 4.44
CA TRP A 40 -3.03 -0.66 2.98
C TRP A 40 -3.61 -1.92 2.34
N ILE A 41 -3.20 -3.11 2.80
CA ILE A 41 -3.75 -4.36 2.27
C ILE A 41 -5.27 -4.43 2.48
N ARG A 42 -5.75 -4.09 3.69
CA ARG A 42 -7.18 -4.10 4.01
C ARG A 42 -7.96 -3.16 3.09
N LEU A 43 -7.51 -1.92 2.94
CA LEU A 43 -8.17 -0.91 2.13
C LEU A 43 -8.17 -1.30 0.65
N ILE A 44 -7.04 -1.79 0.13
CA ILE A 44 -6.93 -2.25 -1.27
C ILE A 44 -7.86 -3.45 -1.51
N SER A 45 -7.86 -4.46 -0.63
CA SER A 45 -8.73 -5.65 -0.77
C SER A 45 -10.22 -5.34 -0.66
N GLN A 46 -10.59 -4.26 0.03
CA GLN A 46 -11.98 -3.82 0.19
C GLN A 46 -12.41 -2.81 -0.88
N HIS A 47 -11.46 -2.27 -1.65
CA HIS A 47 -11.77 -1.31 -2.70
C HIS A 47 -12.34 -2.03 -3.94
N PRO A 48 -13.47 -1.58 -4.52
CA PRO A 48 -14.10 -2.26 -5.66
C PRO A 48 -13.19 -2.36 -6.89
N GLU A 49 -12.30 -1.39 -7.06
CA GLU A 49 -11.31 -1.33 -8.16
C GLU A 49 -9.90 -1.78 -7.72
N GLY A 50 -9.78 -2.38 -6.54
CA GLY A 50 -8.51 -2.85 -5.99
C GLY A 50 -7.45 -1.76 -5.86
N LEU A 51 -6.20 -2.09 -6.22
CA LEU A 51 -5.04 -1.22 -6.03
C LEU A 51 -5.20 0.12 -6.77
N LEU A 52 -5.67 0.10 -8.01
CA LEU A 52 -5.73 1.30 -8.85
C LEU A 52 -6.70 2.34 -8.29
N GLY A 53 -7.91 1.92 -7.92
CA GLY A 53 -8.88 2.84 -7.33
C GLY A 53 -8.44 3.35 -5.95
N PHE A 54 -7.80 2.51 -5.14
CA PHE A 54 -7.19 2.96 -3.89
C PHE A 54 -6.11 4.03 -4.11
N LEU A 55 -5.25 3.86 -5.12
CA LEU A 55 -4.22 4.85 -5.45
C LEU A 55 -4.80 6.17 -5.94
N GLU A 56 -5.87 6.13 -6.73
CA GLU A 56 -6.58 7.33 -7.15
C GLU A 56 -7.18 8.07 -5.95
N GLN A 57 -7.89 7.37 -5.06
CA GLN A 57 -8.43 7.95 -3.84
C GLN A 57 -7.33 8.55 -2.95
N TYR A 58 -6.21 7.83 -2.77
CA TYR A 58 -5.08 8.26 -1.96
C TYR A 58 -4.41 9.52 -2.50
N ARG A 59 -4.30 9.64 -3.83
CA ARG A 59 -3.78 10.83 -4.51
C ARG A 59 -4.73 12.01 -4.30
N ASN A 60 -6.02 11.80 -4.49
CA ASN A 60 -7.04 12.85 -4.41
C ASN A 60 -7.18 13.41 -2.97
N ALA A 61 -7.02 12.57 -1.95
CA ALA A 61 -7.08 12.99 -0.54
C ALA A 61 -5.88 13.84 -0.06
N LYS A 62 -4.79 13.89 -0.84
CA LYS A 62 -3.59 14.68 -0.52
C LYS A 62 -3.50 16.01 -1.27
N THR A 63 -4.49 16.32 -2.10
CA THR A 63 -4.60 17.58 -2.85
C THR A 63 -5.55 18.50 -2.11
#